data_AF-A0A839H835-F1
#
_entry.id   AF-A0A839H835-F1
#
_cell.length_a   1.000
_cell.length_b   1.000
_cell.length_c   1.000
_cell.angle_alpha   90.00
_cell.angle_beta   90.00
_cell.angle_gamma   90.00
#
_symmetry.space_group_name_H-M   'P 1'
#
loop_
_entity.id
_entity.type
_entity.pdbx_description
1 polymer ?
#
loop_
_entity_poly.entity_id
_entity_poly.type
_entity_poly.pdbx_seq_one_letter_code
_entity_poly.pdbx_strand_id
1 'polypeptide(L)'
;MTVADVNKNFVEKVGEARKSKSLIFFIGAGVSASQGYSSWNDYVKHLIEYWKYNFNRLESDHPYKTDWIDQLDWLQESSFTNERKVDFIRYLVKKYAKNSTYEKEVLSFEKEYFNKILPSSNQNLILNELTRIPAIYITTNYDSQIENSLKQVLEVEPYVINSTKEFGKHLVNNEIDAPSSTVIHLHGDAHTKPADFISSSTSYSNLYYKGNEINNFYFPKCQFKLEKC
;
A
#
# COMPACT_ATOMS: atom_id res chain seq x y z
N MET A 1 -35.90 0.99 -7.85
CA MET A 1 -34.58 0.31 -7.92
C MET A 1 -34.80 -1.14 -7.56
N THR A 2 -34.71 -2.03 -8.54
CA THR A 2 -34.81 -3.47 -8.30
C THR A 2 -33.55 -3.93 -7.58
N VAL A 3 -33.72 -4.60 -6.44
CA VAL A 3 -32.66 -5.39 -5.79
C VAL A 3 -32.08 -6.27 -6.88
N ALA A 4 -30.87 -5.98 -7.33
CA ALA A 4 -30.15 -6.85 -8.25
C ALA A 4 -30.21 -8.25 -7.64
N ASP A 5 -30.66 -9.24 -8.42
CA ASP A 5 -30.82 -10.61 -7.95
C ASP A 5 -29.53 -11.03 -7.27
N VAL A 6 -29.57 -11.06 -5.93
CA VAL A 6 -28.42 -11.42 -5.12
C VAL A 6 -28.05 -12.82 -5.55
N ASN A 7 -26.86 -12.98 -6.12
CA ASN A 7 -26.39 -14.26 -6.59
C ASN A 7 -26.25 -15.19 -5.38
N LYS A 8 -27.26 -16.03 -5.15
CA LYS A 8 -27.34 -16.93 -3.98
C LYS A 8 -26.11 -17.82 -3.87
N ASN A 9 -25.58 -18.29 -5.00
CA ASN A 9 -24.37 -19.09 -5.07
C ASN A 9 -23.14 -18.32 -4.54
N PHE A 10 -23.03 -17.02 -4.86
CA PHE A 10 -21.96 -16.19 -4.32
C PHE A 10 -22.06 -16.06 -2.79
N VAL A 11 -23.26 -15.78 -2.28
CA VAL A 11 -23.49 -15.66 -0.82
C VAL A 11 -23.21 -16.97 -0.10
N GLU A 12 -23.65 -18.10 -0.66
CA GLU A 12 -23.37 -19.44 -0.12
C GLU A 12 -21.87 -19.71 -0.05
N LYS A 13 -21.12 -19.42 -1.12
CA LYS A 13 -19.66 -19.58 -1.15
C LYS A 13 -18.94 -18.71 -0.12
N VAL A 14 -19.37 -17.46 0.08
CA VAL A 14 -18.82 -16.59 1.13
C VAL A 14 -19.10 -17.19 2.51
N GLY A 15 -20.32 -17.71 2.72
CA GLY A 15 -20.72 -18.38 3.96
C GLY A 15 -19.90 -19.66 4.25
N GLU A 16 -19.65 -20.48 3.23
CA GLU A 16 -18.79 -21.66 3.32
C GLU A 16 -17.35 -21.29 3.64
N ALA A 17 -16.76 -20.34 2.91
CA ALA A 17 -15.39 -19.87 3.13
C ALA A 17 -15.19 -19.30 4.54
N ARG A 18 -16.21 -18.59 5.08
CA ARG A 18 -16.19 -18.11 6.46
C ARG A 18 -16.18 -19.28 7.45
N LYS A 19 -17.03 -20.29 7.26
CA LYS A 19 -17.11 -21.47 8.14
C LYS A 19 -15.82 -22.28 8.13
N SER A 20 -15.18 -22.42 6.98
CA SER A 20 -13.88 -23.09 6.82
C SER A 20 -12.68 -22.22 7.21
N LYS A 21 -12.90 -20.99 7.70
CA LYS A 21 -11.85 -20.01 8.03
C LYS A 21 -10.89 -19.70 6.87
N SER A 22 -11.36 -19.82 5.64
CA SER A 22 -10.60 -19.59 4.41
C SER A 22 -11.05 -18.34 3.65
N LEU A 23 -11.89 -17.50 4.29
CA LEU A 23 -12.38 -16.25 3.69
C LEU A 23 -11.30 -15.17 3.76
N ILE A 24 -10.94 -14.66 2.59
CA ILE A 24 -9.98 -13.58 2.40
C ILE A 24 -10.63 -12.47 1.58
N PHE A 25 -10.55 -11.24 2.05
CA PHE A 25 -10.94 -10.06 1.28
C PHE A 25 -9.69 -9.38 0.72
N PHE A 26 -9.65 -9.16 -0.60
CA PHE A 26 -8.66 -8.30 -1.22
C PHE A 26 -9.27 -6.92 -1.45
N ILE A 27 -8.73 -5.91 -0.77
CA ILE A 27 -9.27 -4.54 -0.76
C ILE A 27 -8.28 -3.61 -1.46
N GLY A 28 -8.74 -2.92 -2.49
CA GLY A 28 -7.94 -1.93 -3.22
C GLY A 28 -8.35 -0.49 -2.90
N ALA A 29 -7.62 0.47 -3.46
CA ALA A 29 -7.77 1.89 -3.17
C ALA A 29 -9.16 2.45 -3.51
N GLY A 30 -9.88 1.81 -4.44
CA GLY A 30 -11.26 2.18 -4.79
C GLY A 30 -12.23 2.11 -3.60
N VAL A 31 -11.97 1.25 -2.61
CA VAL A 31 -12.80 1.17 -1.39
C VAL A 31 -12.52 2.39 -0.49
N SER A 32 -11.26 2.76 -0.30
CA SER A 32 -10.87 3.95 0.48
C SER A 32 -11.17 5.28 -0.24
N ALA A 33 -11.34 5.29 -1.56
CA ALA A 33 -11.59 6.51 -2.35
C ALA A 33 -12.85 7.28 -1.88
N SER A 34 -13.89 6.57 -1.45
CA SER A 34 -15.12 7.17 -0.89
C SER A 34 -14.88 8.03 0.35
N GLN A 35 -13.74 7.85 1.03
CA GLN A 35 -13.33 8.59 2.21
C GLN A 35 -12.40 9.76 1.91
N GLY A 36 -12.20 10.09 0.62
CA GLY A 36 -11.37 11.21 0.19
C GLY A 36 -9.88 10.86 0.04
N TYR A 37 -9.52 9.57 0.10
CA TYR A 37 -8.16 9.15 -0.25
C TYR A 37 -7.87 9.44 -1.71
N SER A 38 -6.69 9.98 -1.96
CA SER A 38 -6.33 10.52 -3.27
C SER A 38 -6.02 9.43 -4.27
N SER A 39 -6.09 9.78 -5.56
CA SER A 39 -5.63 8.88 -6.62
C SER A 39 -4.11 8.66 -6.54
N TRP A 40 -3.61 7.67 -7.28
CA TRP A 40 -2.16 7.44 -7.44
C TRP A 40 -1.44 8.67 -8.01
N ASN A 41 -2.08 9.39 -8.92
CA ASN A 41 -1.55 10.64 -9.50
C ASN A 41 -1.43 11.73 -8.43
N ASP A 42 -2.45 11.88 -7.60
CA ASP A 42 -2.46 12.87 -6.53
C ASP A 42 -1.45 12.52 -5.43
N TYR A 43 -1.28 11.22 -5.11
CA TYR A 43 -0.23 10.77 -4.19
C TYR A 43 1.16 11.24 -4.66
N VAL A 44 1.51 11.00 -5.94
CA VAL A 44 2.82 11.41 -6.46
C VAL A 44 2.95 12.93 -6.53
N LYS A 45 1.88 13.63 -6.90
CA LYS A 45 1.86 15.10 -6.86
C LYS A 45 2.13 15.64 -5.46
N HIS A 46 1.42 15.12 -4.46
CA HIS A 46 1.61 15.53 -3.06
C HIS A 46 2.98 15.13 -2.51
N LEU A 47 3.53 13.99 -2.93
CA LEU A 47 4.90 13.58 -2.59
C LEU A 47 5.94 14.58 -3.12
N ILE A 48 5.81 15.01 -4.37
CA ILE A 48 6.70 16.03 -4.97
C ILE A 48 6.56 17.36 -4.22
N GLU A 49 5.33 17.83 -4.02
CA GLU A 49 5.06 19.08 -3.30
C GLU A 49 5.58 19.02 -1.85
N TYR A 50 5.36 17.92 -1.15
CA TYR A 50 5.92 17.71 0.19
C TYR A 50 7.43 17.95 0.20
N TRP A 51 8.15 17.31 -0.71
CA TRP A 51 9.60 17.41 -0.77
C TRP A 51 10.10 18.80 -1.17
N LYS A 52 9.37 19.57 -1.98
CA LYS A 52 9.69 20.98 -2.26
C LYS A 52 9.74 21.82 -0.98
N TYR A 53 8.79 21.63 -0.07
CA TYR A 53 8.69 22.43 1.16
C TYR A 53 9.50 21.86 2.33
N ASN A 54 9.90 20.59 2.29
CA ASN A 54 10.53 19.89 3.41
C ASN A 54 12.03 19.59 3.19
N PHE A 55 12.71 20.33 2.30
CA PHE A 55 14.14 20.15 2.04
C PHE A 55 15.02 20.22 3.30
N ASN A 56 14.65 21.06 4.28
CA ASN A 56 15.37 21.21 5.54
C ASN A 56 15.44 19.92 6.37
N ARG A 57 14.48 18.99 6.21
CA ARG A 57 14.51 17.68 6.89
C ARG A 57 15.70 16.82 6.45
N LEU A 58 16.29 17.09 5.30
CA LEU A 58 17.41 16.32 4.76
C LEU A 58 18.75 16.60 5.47
N GLU A 59 18.82 17.66 6.29
CA GLU A 59 20.06 18.10 6.94
C GLU A 59 21.22 18.23 5.94
N SER A 60 20.91 18.72 4.73
CA SER A 60 21.83 18.72 3.62
C SER A 60 23.00 19.67 3.86
N ASP A 61 24.22 19.22 3.53
CA ASP A 61 25.41 20.08 3.44
C ASP A 61 25.44 20.87 2.10
N HIS A 62 24.48 20.61 1.19
CA HIS A 62 24.40 21.32 -0.08
C HIS A 62 23.76 22.71 0.09
N PRO A 63 24.41 23.78 -0.40
CA PRO A 63 23.94 25.15 -0.16
C PRO A 63 22.76 25.57 -1.05
N TYR A 64 22.42 24.81 -2.10
CA TYR A 64 21.50 25.27 -3.16
C TYR A 64 20.13 24.59 -3.07
N LYS A 65 19.21 25.23 -2.33
CA LYS A 65 17.78 24.87 -2.30
C LYS A 65 17.06 25.12 -3.64
N THR A 66 17.57 26.05 -4.46
CA THR A 66 16.98 26.39 -5.76
C THR A 66 17.05 25.21 -6.75
N ASP A 67 18.23 24.59 -6.91
CA ASP A 67 18.40 23.41 -7.78
C ASP A 67 17.47 22.26 -7.41
N TRP A 68 17.19 22.09 -6.11
CA TRP A 68 16.26 21.09 -5.60
C TRP A 68 14.82 21.36 -6.06
N ILE A 69 14.36 22.60 -5.92
CA ILE A 69 13.01 23.00 -6.35
C ILE A 69 12.89 22.83 -7.87
N ASP A 70 13.87 23.31 -8.64
CA ASP A 70 13.87 23.21 -10.11
C ASP A 70 13.82 21.75 -10.60
N GLN A 71 14.57 20.85 -9.94
CA GLN A 71 14.54 19.42 -10.25
C GLN A 71 13.18 18.78 -9.97
N LEU A 72 12.52 19.16 -8.88
CA LEU A 72 11.20 18.66 -8.53
C LEU A 72 10.09 19.24 -9.42
N ASP A 73 10.19 20.51 -9.81
CA ASP A 73 9.29 21.15 -10.78
C ASP A 73 9.38 20.47 -12.15
N TRP A 74 10.60 20.26 -12.65
CA TRP A 74 10.81 19.50 -13.89
C TRP A 74 10.25 18.08 -13.79
N LEU A 75 10.46 17.40 -12.67
CA LEU A 75 9.96 16.04 -12.47
C LEU A 75 8.43 15.99 -12.48
N GLN A 76 7.77 16.98 -11.88
CA GLN A 76 6.32 17.10 -11.86
C GLN A 76 5.75 17.19 -13.28
N GLU A 77 6.34 18.04 -14.12
CA GLU A 77 5.96 18.28 -15.52
C GLU A 77 6.36 17.13 -16.47
N SER A 78 7.28 16.26 -16.05
CA SER A 78 7.79 15.18 -16.90
C SER A 78 6.73 14.12 -17.26
N SER A 79 6.94 13.45 -18.39
CA SER A 79 6.09 12.36 -18.89
C SER A 79 6.41 10.98 -18.28
N PHE A 80 7.23 10.92 -17.23
CA PHE A 80 7.53 9.66 -16.55
C PHE A 80 6.30 9.08 -15.86
N THR A 81 6.25 7.75 -15.73
CA THR A 81 5.23 7.11 -14.90
C THR A 81 5.41 7.51 -13.44
N ASN A 82 4.33 7.43 -12.66
CA ASN A 82 4.33 7.78 -11.24
C ASN A 82 5.36 6.97 -10.43
N GLU A 83 5.47 5.68 -10.69
CA GLU A 83 6.44 4.79 -10.03
C GLU A 83 7.87 5.24 -10.34
N ARG A 84 8.10 5.74 -11.56
CA ARG A 84 9.40 6.25 -11.98
C ARG A 84 9.70 7.62 -11.39
N LYS A 85 8.68 8.48 -11.24
CA LYS A 85 8.81 9.74 -10.51
C LYS A 85 9.19 9.48 -9.05
N VAL A 86 8.60 8.47 -8.40
CA VAL A 86 8.98 8.07 -7.04
C VAL A 86 10.44 7.60 -6.96
N ASP A 87 10.93 6.83 -7.94
CA ASP A 87 12.37 6.47 -8.01
C ASP A 87 13.26 7.72 -8.04
N PHE A 88 12.91 8.72 -8.87
CA PHE A 88 13.66 9.98 -8.94
C PHE A 88 13.63 10.74 -7.61
N ILE A 89 12.47 10.87 -6.98
CA ILE A 89 12.35 11.53 -5.67
C ILE A 89 13.23 10.82 -4.64
N ARG A 90 13.16 9.48 -4.54
CA ARG A 90 13.99 8.70 -3.63
C ARG A 90 15.48 8.89 -3.91
N TYR A 91 15.87 8.95 -5.19
CA TYR A 91 17.25 9.25 -5.59
C TYR A 91 17.68 10.65 -5.16
N LEU A 92 16.84 11.68 -5.39
CA LEU A 92 17.13 13.06 -5.00
C LEU A 92 17.24 13.17 -3.47
N VAL A 93 16.27 12.64 -2.73
CA VAL A 93 16.30 12.57 -1.26
C VAL A 93 17.60 11.90 -0.78
N LYS A 94 18.00 10.78 -1.38
CA LYS A 94 19.26 10.10 -1.05
C LYS A 94 20.50 10.93 -1.38
N LYS A 95 20.49 11.62 -2.52
CA LYS A 95 21.60 12.44 -3.00
C LYS A 95 21.84 13.64 -2.08
N TYR A 96 20.78 14.30 -1.63
CA TYR A 96 20.86 15.52 -0.83
C TYR A 96 20.84 15.27 0.68
N ALA A 97 20.30 14.14 1.15
CA ALA A 97 20.31 13.80 2.56
C ALA A 97 21.73 13.51 3.08
N LYS A 98 21.99 13.95 4.30
CA LYS A 98 23.10 13.42 5.08
C LYS A 98 22.92 11.91 5.27
N ASN A 99 23.99 11.11 5.18
CA ASN A 99 23.91 9.64 5.15
C ASN A 99 23.07 9.02 6.28
N SER A 100 23.12 9.58 7.49
CA SER A 100 22.34 9.12 8.66
C SER A 100 20.85 9.48 8.63
N THR A 101 20.46 10.37 7.73
CA THR A 101 19.15 11.04 7.69
C THR A 101 18.23 10.40 6.66
N TYR A 102 18.79 9.89 5.54
CA TYR A 102 18.01 9.26 4.46
C TYR A 102 16.99 8.22 4.95
N GLU A 103 17.44 7.18 5.69
CA GLU A 103 16.56 6.09 6.14
C GLU A 103 15.45 6.57 7.10
N LYS A 104 15.69 7.65 7.83
CA LYS A 104 14.70 8.23 8.75
C LYS A 104 13.63 9.00 7.98
N GLU A 105 14.05 9.68 6.91
CA GLU A 105 13.29 10.73 6.25
C GLU A 105 12.61 10.33 4.95
N VAL A 106 13.09 9.30 4.25
CA VAL A 106 12.60 8.94 2.91
C VAL A 106 11.10 8.62 2.85
N LEU A 107 10.51 8.15 3.95
CA LEU A 107 9.07 7.88 4.09
C LEU A 107 8.33 8.91 4.95
N SER A 108 8.92 10.09 5.18
CA SER A 108 8.30 11.11 6.03
C SER A 108 6.99 11.64 5.45
N PHE A 109 6.89 11.74 4.12
CA PHE A 109 5.63 12.08 3.45
C PHE A 109 4.55 11.04 3.76
N GLU A 110 4.81 9.76 3.51
CA GLU A 110 3.85 8.68 3.70
C GLU A 110 3.39 8.59 5.15
N LYS A 111 4.32 8.73 6.10
CA LYS A 111 4.00 8.78 7.54
C LYS A 111 3.08 9.91 7.91
N GLU A 112 3.24 11.09 7.30
CA GLU A 112 2.37 12.23 7.57
C GLU A 112 1.05 12.11 6.82
N TYR A 113 1.11 11.69 5.55
CA TYR A 113 -0.03 11.61 4.66
C TYR A 113 -1.02 10.53 5.08
N PHE A 114 -0.56 9.31 5.37
CA PHE A 114 -1.46 8.18 5.66
C PHE A 114 -1.84 8.05 7.13
N ASN A 115 -1.00 8.50 8.08
CA ASN A 115 -1.35 8.45 9.52
C ASN A 115 -2.02 9.70 10.05
N LYS A 116 -1.73 10.89 9.50
CA LYS A 116 -2.21 12.16 10.10
C LYS A 116 -3.39 12.77 9.34
N ILE A 117 -3.57 12.47 8.06
CA ILE A 117 -4.71 13.00 7.31
C ILE A 117 -5.94 12.18 7.69
N LEU A 118 -6.87 12.84 8.40
CA LEU A 118 -8.18 12.27 8.64
C LEU A 118 -8.93 12.16 7.31
N PRO A 119 -9.63 11.05 7.06
CA PRO A 119 -10.48 10.94 5.88
C PRO A 119 -11.53 12.06 5.87
N SER A 120 -11.90 12.54 4.68
CA SER A 120 -12.96 13.55 4.52
C SER A 120 -14.33 13.02 4.96
N SER A 121 -14.49 11.70 5.03
CA SER A 121 -15.64 11.02 5.62
C SER A 121 -15.17 9.92 6.57
N ASN A 122 -15.68 9.95 7.81
CA ASN A 122 -15.47 8.87 8.78
C ASN A 122 -16.30 7.61 8.46
N GLN A 123 -17.15 7.65 7.42
CA GLN A 123 -18.00 6.52 7.04
C GLN A 123 -17.57 5.92 5.71
N ASN A 124 -17.21 4.64 5.75
CA ASN A 124 -17.04 3.78 4.58
C ASN A 124 -18.03 2.63 4.67
N LEU A 125 -19.19 2.76 4.00
CA LEU A 125 -20.25 1.76 4.08
C LEU A 125 -19.78 0.37 3.63
N ILE A 126 -18.88 0.30 2.66
CA ILE A 126 -18.35 -0.97 2.16
C ILE A 126 -17.47 -1.61 3.23
N LEU A 127 -16.48 -0.88 3.77
CA LEU A 127 -15.63 -1.42 4.84
C LEU A 127 -16.47 -1.78 6.06
N ASN A 128 -17.42 -0.94 6.46
CA ASN A 128 -18.27 -1.20 7.63
C ASN A 128 -19.08 -2.50 7.52
N GLU A 129 -19.48 -2.90 6.31
CA GLU A 129 -20.18 -4.17 6.11
C GLU A 129 -19.20 -5.35 5.99
N LEU A 130 -18.06 -5.16 5.29
CA LEU A 130 -17.04 -6.19 5.18
C LEU A 130 -16.44 -6.55 6.54
N THR A 131 -16.10 -5.56 7.36
CA THR A 131 -15.46 -5.75 8.66
C THR A 131 -16.35 -6.40 9.71
N ARG A 132 -17.66 -6.52 9.47
CA ARG A 132 -18.55 -7.36 10.32
C ARG A 132 -18.26 -8.84 10.20
N ILE A 133 -17.52 -9.25 9.17
CA ILE A 133 -17.22 -10.64 8.88
C ILE A 133 -15.79 -10.93 9.34
N PRO A 134 -15.58 -11.81 10.35
CA PRO A 134 -14.24 -12.25 10.71
C PRO A 134 -13.58 -12.95 9.51
N ALA A 135 -12.50 -12.36 8.99
CA ALA A 135 -11.78 -12.79 7.80
C ALA A 135 -10.33 -12.27 7.83
N ILE A 136 -9.50 -12.69 6.87
CA ILE A 136 -8.21 -12.05 6.61
C ILE A 136 -8.43 -10.98 5.53
N TYR A 137 -7.79 -9.82 5.70
CA TYR A 137 -7.86 -8.70 4.79
C TYR A 137 -6.49 -8.49 4.16
N ILE A 138 -6.42 -8.48 2.83
CA ILE A 138 -5.20 -8.19 2.08
C ILE A 138 -5.41 -6.89 1.32
N THR A 139 -4.44 -6.00 1.36
CA THR A 139 -4.50 -4.71 0.71
C THR A 139 -3.16 -4.30 0.12
N THR A 140 -3.24 -3.49 -0.94
CA THR A 140 -2.09 -2.74 -1.50
C THR A 140 -2.14 -1.27 -1.12
N ASN A 141 -3.14 -0.86 -0.33
CA ASN A 141 -3.29 0.50 0.15
C ASN A 141 -2.31 0.76 1.29
N TYR A 142 -1.94 2.02 1.48
CA TYR A 142 -1.02 2.45 2.52
C TYR A 142 -1.74 2.98 3.78
N ASP A 143 -3.05 3.26 3.68
CA ASP A 143 -3.89 3.76 4.76
C ASP A 143 -4.38 2.67 5.71
N SER A 144 -4.74 3.05 6.94
CA SER A 144 -5.22 2.12 7.97
C SER A 144 -6.75 2.03 8.06
N GLN A 145 -7.50 2.24 6.97
CA GLN A 145 -8.97 2.31 7.05
C GLN A 145 -9.64 0.96 7.34
N ILE A 146 -9.02 -0.15 6.95
CA ILE A 146 -9.51 -1.49 7.25
C ILE A 146 -9.41 -1.72 8.76
N GLU A 147 -8.27 -1.38 9.36
CA GLU A 147 -8.00 -1.49 10.79
C GLU A 147 -8.95 -0.62 11.59
N ASN A 148 -9.09 0.65 11.19
CA ASN A 148 -10.00 1.58 11.85
C ASN A 148 -11.44 1.05 11.82
N SER A 149 -11.87 0.48 10.70
CA SER A 149 -13.20 -0.12 10.54
C SER A 149 -13.36 -1.39 11.39
N LEU A 150 -12.33 -2.24 11.50
CA LEU A 150 -12.35 -3.44 12.37
C LEU A 150 -12.45 -3.05 13.85
N LYS A 151 -11.65 -2.06 14.29
CA LYS A 151 -11.71 -1.52 15.66
C LYS A 151 -13.07 -0.93 15.98
N GLN A 152 -13.65 -0.17 15.06
CA GLN A 152 -14.94 0.49 15.26
C GLN A 152 -16.11 -0.49 15.26
N VAL A 153 -16.11 -1.49 14.37
CA VAL A 153 -17.26 -2.38 14.15
C VAL A 153 -17.24 -3.61 15.04
N LEU A 154 -16.05 -4.21 15.24
CA LEU A 154 -15.91 -5.44 16.01
C LEU A 154 -15.31 -5.22 17.40
N GLU A 155 -14.86 -4.00 17.72
CA GLU A 155 -14.16 -3.69 18.98
C GLU A 155 -12.92 -4.57 19.20
N VAL A 156 -12.28 -5.02 18.11
CA VAL A 156 -11.05 -5.82 18.15
C VAL A 156 -9.86 -5.01 17.64
N GLU A 157 -8.71 -5.19 18.28
CA GLU A 157 -7.44 -4.72 17.74
C GLU A 157 -6.98 -5.71 16.65
N PRO A 158 -6.91 -5.30 15.38
CA PRO A 158 -6.52 -6.18 14.29
C PRO A 158 -5.04 -6.52 14.37
N TYR A 159 -4.68 -7.73 13.95
CA TYR A 159 -3.28 -8.11 13.78
C TYR A 159 -2.77 -7.59 12.44
N VAL A 160 -1.75 -6.73 12.43
CA VAL A 160 -1.28 -6.08 11.20
C VAL A 160 0.05 -6.67 10.73
N ILE A 161 0.10 -7.09 9.47
CA ILE A 161 1.30 -7.51 8.75
C ILE A 161 1.63 -6.44 7.71
N ASN A 162 2.67 -5.66 7.97
CA ASN A 162 2.94 -4.42 7.23
C ASN A 162 3.95 -4.53 6.10
N SER A 163 4.20 -5.73 5.56
CA SER A 163 4.99 -5.89 4.33
C SER A 163 4.83 -7.27 3.72
N THR A 164 5.12 -7.40 2.42
CA THR A 164 5.23 -8.71 1.77
C THR A 164 6.30 -9.60 2.43
N LYS A 165 7.40 -9.02 2.91
CA LYS A 165 8.48 -9.76 3.58
C LYS A 165 8.01 -10.40 4.89
N GLU A 166 7.29 -9.64 5.72
CA GLU A 166 6.68 -10.18 6.94
C GLU A 166 5.59 -11.20 6.60
N PHE A 167 4.75 -10.92 5.60
CA PHE A 167 3.73 -11.86 5.14
C PHE A 167 4.31 -13.22 4.73
N GLY A 168 5.47 -13.25 4.08
CA GLY A 168 6.16 -14.50 3.72
C GLY A 168 6.47 -15.40 4.91
N LYS A 169 6.59 -14.86 6.13
CA LYS A 169 6.80 -15.63 7.36
C LYS A 169 5.51 -16.26 7.89
N HIS A 170 4.36 -15.74 7.48
CA HIS A 170 3.03 -16.25 7.83
C HIS A 170 2.47 -17.22 6.77
N LEU A 171 3.24 -17.56 5.74
CA LEU A 171 2.86 -18.57 4.77
C LEU A 171 3.47 -19.92 5.13
N VAL A 172 2.64 -20.85 5.58
CA VAL A 172 3.02 -22.23 5.92
C VAL A 172 2.24 -23.18 5.04
N ASN A 173 2.92 -24.03 4.26
CA ASN A 173 2.26 -24.99 3.35
C ASN A 173 1.24 -24.35 2.38
N ASN A 174 1.49 -23.12 1.91
CA ASN A 174 0.57 -22.30 1.10
C ASN A 174 -0.72 -21.86 1.80
N GLU A 175 -0.77 -21.94 3.13
CA GLU A 175 -1.85 -21.41 3.96
C GLU A 175 -1.36 -20.19 4.75
N ILE A 176 -2.26 -19.27 5.05
CA ILE A 176 -1.96 -18.08 5.86
C ILE A 176 -2.15 -18.46 7.33
N ASP A 177 -1.04 -18.58 8.07
CA ASP A 177 -1.02 -18.79 9.51
C ASP A 177 -1.17 -17.44 10.24
N ALA A 178 -2.41 -16.96 10.28
CA ALA A 178 -2.79 -15.73 10.97
C ALA A 178 -4.24 -15.80 11.47
N PRO A 179 -4.58 -15.12 12.58
CA PRO A 179 -5.94 -15.10 13.10
C PRO A 179 -6.91 -14.40 12.14
N SER A 180 -8.21 -14.71 12.28
CA SER A 180 -9.26 -13.86 11.71
C SER A 180 -9.16 -12.44 12.29
N SER A 181 -9.37 -11.42 11.46
CA SER A 181 -9.09 -10.00 11.72
C SER A 181 -7.63 -9.58 11.53
N THR A 182 -6.85 -10.36 10.76
CA THR A 182 -5.55 -9.92 10.26
C THR A 182 -5.70 -8.99 9.06
N VAL A 183 -4.92 -7.91 9.03
CA VAL A 183 -4.76 -7.03 7.85
C VAL A 183 -3.33 -7.14 7.32
N ILE A 184 -3.19 -7.38 6.02
CA ILE A 184 -1.92 -7.61 5.34
C ILE A 184 -1.71 -6.51 4.29
N HIS A 185 -0.75 -5.62 4.53
CA HIS A 185 -0.32 -4.58 3.60
C HIS A 185 0.82 -5.09 2.72
N LEU A 186 0.50 -5.54 1.50
CA LEU A 186 1.51 -6.06 0.57
C LEU A 186 2.53 -5.00 0.17
N HIS A 187 2.08 -3.75 -0.02
CA HIS A 187 2.93 -2.62 -0.36
C HIS A 187 3.53 -1.90 0.85
N GLY A 188 3.16 -2.32 2.05
CA GLY A 188 3.45 -1.63 3.29
C GLY A 188 2.47 -0.52 3.64
N ASP A 189 2.71 0.08 4.80
CA ASP A 189 1.98 1.18 5.40
C ASP A 189 2.99 2.24 5.92
N ALA A 190 2.51 3.22 6.67
CA ALA A 190 3.35 4.25 7.28
C ALA A 190 4.35 3.73 8.35
N HIS A 191 4.19 2.50 8.84
CA HIS A 191 5.06 1.86 9.82
C HIS A 191 6.10 0.94 9.18
N THR A 192 5.98 0.65 7.88
CA THR A 192 6.93 -0.17 7.12
C THR A 192 8.30 0.49 7.03
N LYS A 193 9.35 -0.34 7.01
CA LYS A 193 10.72 0.11 6.77
C LYS A 193 10.89 0.54 5.30
N PRO A 194 11.71 1.56 5.00
CA PRO A 194 11.95 2.00 3.62
C PRO A 194 12.31 0.89 2.62
N ALA A 195 13.11 -0.08 3.05
CA ALA A 195 13.54 -1.20 2.22
C ALA A 195 12.40 -2.14 1.79
N ASP A 196 11.30 -2.18 2.56
CA ASP A 196 10.17 -3.09 2.36
C ASP A 196 8.92 -2.35 1.81
N PHE A 197 8.99 -1.02 1.60
CA PHE A 197 7.89 -0.19 1.14
C PHE A 197 7.82 -0.09 -0.40
N ILE A 198 6.68 -0.48 -0.98
CA ILE A 198 6.48 -0.63 -2.42
C ILE A 198 5.73 0.57 -2.97
N SER A 199 6.43 1.53 -3.57
CA SER A 199 5.81 2.68 -4.26
C SER A 199 6.57 3.17 -5.49
N SER A 200 7.72 2.58 -5.81
CA SER A 200 8.59 2.98 -6.93
C SER A 200 8.79 1.86 -7.95
N SER A 201 9.23 2.19 -9.17
CA SER A 201 9.43 1.16 -10.22
C SER A 201 10.44 0.12 -9.76
N THR A 202 11.49 0.55 -9.06
CA THR A 202 12.49 -0.34 -8.48
C THR A 202 11.89 -1.29 -7.44
N SER A 203 11.05 -0.80 -6.54
CA SER A 203 10.41 -1.67 -5.53
C SER A 203 9.42 -2.66 -6.15
N TYR A 204 8.62 -2.23 -7.13
CA TYR A 204 7.74 -3.13 -7.88
C TYR A 204 8.52 -4.19 -8.65
N SER A 205 9.63 -3.80 -9.28
CA SER A 205 10.49 -4.76 -9.97
C SER A 205 11.14 -5.76 -9.03
N ASN A 206 11.56 -5.31 -7.84
CA ASN A 206 12.11 -6.20 -6.83
C ASN A 206 11.05 -7.18 -6.30
N LEU A 207 9.80 -6.74 -6.15
CA LEU A 207 8.71 -7.59 -5.70
C LEU A 207 8.37 -8.69 -6.71
N TYR A 208 8.22 -8.34 -7.99
CA TYR A 208 7.70 -9.26 -9.00
C TYR A 208 8.75 -9.97 -9.86
N TYR A 209 9.96 -9.43 -9.97
CA TYR A 209 10.96 -9.91 -10.94
C TYR A 209 12.33 -10.25 -10.36
N LYS A 210 12.69 -9.79 -9.15
CA LYS A 210 13.87 -10.35 -8.48
C LYS A 210 13.53 -11.76 -8.01
N GLY A 211 14.03 -12.74 -8.75
CA GLY A 211 14.09 -14.12 -8.32
C GLY A 211 14.97 -14.22 -7.07
N ASN A 212 14.36 -14.06 -5.91
CA ASN A 212 14.92 -14.55 -4.67
C ASN A 212 14.39 -15.97 -4.50
N GLU A 213 15.29 -16.95 -4.51
CA GLU A 213 15.03 -18.32 -4.04
C GLU A 213 14.51 -18.38 -2.58
N ILE A 214 14.36 -17.22 -1.91
CA ILE A 214 13.96 -17.04 -0.51
C ILE A 214 12.61 -16.30 -0.38
N ASN A 215 12.03 -15.76 -1.47
CA ASN A 215 10.68 -15.20 -1.44
C ASN A 215 9.69 -16.28 -1.91
N ASN A 216 9.06 -16.99 -0.97
CA ASN A 216 8.02 -17.99 -1.26
C ASN A 216 6.72 -17.41 -1.88
N PHE A 217 6.73 -16.17 -2.37
CA PHE A 217 5.71 -15.67 -3.30
C PHE A 217 6.06 -16.07 -4.73
N TYR A 218 6.13 -17.37 -4.99
CA TYR A 218 6.01 -17.87 -6.35
C TYR A 218 4.56 -17.67 -6.79
N PHE A 219 4.28 -16.57 -7.48
CA PHE A 219 3.24 -16.58 -8.49
C PHE A 219 3.89 -17.20 -9.73
N PRO A 220 3.75 -18.51 -10.00
CA PRO A 220 4.25 -19.06 -11.24
C PRO A 220 3.66 -18.24 -12.37
N LYS A 221 4.53 -17.76 -13.29
CA LYS A 221 4.08 -17.10 -14.52
C LYS A 221 2.96 -17.95 -15.09
N CYS A 222 1.72 -17.44 -15.07
CA CYS A 222 0.69 -17.97 -15.94
C CYS A 222 1.19 -17.68 -17.36
N GLN A 223 1.89 -18.65 -17.93
CA GLN A 223 2.09 -18.72 -19.36
C GLN A 223 0.70 -18.94 -19.94
N PHE A 224 0.01 -17.85 -20.25
CA PHE A 224 -1.04 -17.91 -21.25
C PHE A 224 -0.36 -18.36 -22.53
N LYS A 225 -0.44 -19.67 -22.80
CA LYS A 225 -0.27 -20.17 -24.15
C LYS A 225 -1.36 -19.48 -24.96
N LEU A 226 -0.95 -18.45 -25.70
CA LEU A 226 -1.70 -18.02 -26.87
C LEU A 226 -1.62 -19.18 -27.85
N GLU A 227 -2.57 -20.11 -27.74
CA GLU A 227 -2.88 -21.01 -28.83
C GLU A 227 -3.39 -20.12 -29.96
N LYS A 228 -2.60 -20.07 -31.04
CA LYS A 228 -2.93 -19.35 -32.25
C LYS A 228 -4.19 -19.95 -32.85
N CYS A 229 -5.18 -19.10 -33.14
CA CYS A 229 -6.21 -19.38 -34.15
C CYS A 229 -5.58 -19.43 -35.55
#